data_AF-A0A1B1Q2Q1-F1
#
_entry.id   AF-A0A1B1Q2Q1-F1
#
_cell.length_a   1.000
_cell.length_b   1.000
_cell.length_c   1.000
_cell.angle_alpha   90.00
_cell.angle_beta   90.00
_cell.angle_gamma   90.00
#
_symmetry.space_group_name_H-M   'P 1'
#
loop_
_entity.id
_entity.type
_entity.pdbx_description
1 polymer ?
#
loop_
_entity_poly.entity_id
_entity_poly.type
_entity_poly.pdbx_seq_one_letter_code
_entity_poly.pdbx_strand_id
1 'polypeptide(L)' 'MTGLNKNPDVFIAAIGDVAKAKGMASIAKTAGLGRESLYKALRKGARPRFDTINAVLHAIGAKFTVTSADPS' A
#
# COMPACT_ATOMS: atom_id res chain seq x y z
N MET A 1 -10.84 12.34 -25.53
CA MET A 1 -9.40 12.08 -25.37
C MET A 1 -8.89 12.81 -24.13
N THR A 2 -8.93 12.18 -22.96
CA THR A 2 -8.17 12.61 -21.78
C THR A 2 -7.66 11.32 -21.14
N GLY A 3 -6.34 11.13 -21.24
CA GLY A 3 -5.68 9.91 -20.80
C GLY A 3 -5.96 9.64 -19.33
N LEU A 4 -6.08 8.37 -18.96
CA LEU A 4 -5.99 7.93 -17.57
C LEU A 4 -4.85 8.69 -16.91
N ASN A 5 -5.18 9.57 -15.97
CA ASN A 5 -4.18 10.17 -15.11
C ASN A 5 -3.72 9.06 -14.17
N LYS A 6 -2.80 8.21 -14.66
CA LYS A 6 -2.19 7.10 -13.93
C LYS A 6 -1.25 7.71 -12.90
N ASN A 7 -1.81 8.30 -11.85
CA ASN A 7 -1.01 8.75 -10.73
C ASN A 7 -0.80 7.57 -9.76
N PRO A 8 0.38 6.92 -9.75
CA PRO A 8 0.66 5.82 -8.84
C PRO A 8 0.59 6.24 -7.37
N ASP A 9 0.71 7.54 -7.06
CA ASP A 9 0.62 8.06 -5.69
C ASP A 9 -0.76 7.78 -5.07
N VAL A 10 -1.81 7.66 -5.89
CA VAL A 10 -3.18 7.37 -5.41
C VAL A 10 -3.25 5.98 -4.76
N PHE A 11 -2.50 5.01 -5.29
CA PHE A 11 -2.46 3.66 -4.74
C PHE A 11 -1.84 3.65 -3.33
N ILE A 12 -0.73 4.36 -3.14
CA ILE A 12 -0.06 4.47 -1.84
C ILE A 12 -0.94 5.21 -0.83
N ALA A 13 -1.60 6.29 -1.26
CA ALA A 13 -2.51 7.05 -0.43
C ALA A 13 -3.70 6.19 0.05
N ALA A 14 -4.32 5.42 -0.85
CA ALA A 14 -5.44 4.54 -0.51
C ALA A 14 -5.05 3.46 0.52
N ILE A 15 -3.87 2.86 0.39
CA ILE A 15 -3.34 1.94 1.42
C ILE A 15 -3.20 2.67 2.75
N GLY A 16 -2.67 3.90 2.74
CA GLY A 16 -2.52 4.73 3.92
C GLY A 16 -3.84 5.04 4.62
N ASP A 17 -4.89 5.34 3.87
CA ASP A 17 -6.23 5.62 4.42
C ASP A 17 -6.82 4.39 5.12
N VAL A 18 -6.72 3.21 4.50
CA VAL A 18 -7.17 1.95 5.12
C VAL A 18 -6.36 1.62 6.36
N ALA A 19 -5.02 1.78 6.30
CA ALA A 19 -4.15 1.55 7.44
C ALA A 19 -4.49 2.49 8.62
N LYS A 20 -4.80 3.76 8.32
CA LYS A 20 -5.22 4.75 9.32
C LYS A 20 -6.55 4.37 9.96
N ALA A 21 -7.55 3.98 9.17
CA ALA A 21 -8.85 3.53 9.68
C ALA A 21 -8.75 2.29 10.57
N LYS A 22 -7.80 1.38 10.29
CA LYS A 22 -7.52 0.18 11.09
C LYS A 22 -6.56 0.39 12.27
N GLY A 23 -5.99 1.59 12.39
CA GLY A 23 -5.06 1.97 13.46
C GLY A 23 -3.59 1.71 13.10
N MET A 24 -2.85 2.80 12.87
CA MET A 24 -1.45 2.77 12.40
C MET A 24 -0.50 1.96 13.30
N ALA A 25 -0.70 1.97 14.63
CA ALA A 25 0.15 1.23 15.56
C ALA A 25 0.00 -0.30 15.38
N SER A 26 -1.24 -0.77 15.19
CA SER A 26 -1.53 -2.19 14.94
C SER A 26 -0.96 -2.61 13.59
N ILE A 27 -1.20 -1.82 12.55
CA ILE A 27 -0.70 -2.10 11.19
C ILE A 27 0.83 -2.16 11.17
N ALA A 28 1.52 -1.19 11.80
CA ALA A 28 2.98 -1.19 11.86
C ALA A 28 3.51 -2.48 12.50
N LYS A 29 2.93 -2.89 13.64
CA LYS A 29 3.30 -4.12 14.33
C LYS A 29 3.09 -5.35 13.44
N THR A 30 1.91 -5.50 12.83
CA THR A 30 1.58 -6.66 11.98
C THR A 30 2.44 -6.70 10.70
N ALA A 31 2.75 -5.54 10.13
CA ALA A 31 3.62 -5.43 8.95
C ALA A 31 5.11 -5.63 9.29
N GLY A 32 5.49 -5.77 10.56
CA GLY A 32 6.89 -5.86 10.98
C GLY A 32 7.68 -4.55 10.79
N LEU A 33 6.99 -3.41 10.78
CA LEU A 33 7.56 -2.09 10.55
C LEU A 33 7.54 -1.24 11.82
N GLY A 34 8.52 -0.35 11.96
CA GLY A 34 8.41 0.76 12.90
C GLY A 34 7.32 1.75 12.47
N ARG A 35 6.65 2.41 13.42
CA ARG A 35 5.61 3.42 13.13
C ARG A 35 6.12 4.53 12.22
N GLU A 36 7.31 5.05 12.50
CA GLU A 36 7.99 6.05 11.65
C GLU A 36 8.25 5.55 10.22
N SER A 37 8.70 4.31 10.09
CA SER A 37 8.93 3.67 8.79
C SER A 37 7.62 3.53 8.00
N LEU A 38 6.52 3.14 8.67
CA LEU A 38 5.19 3.06 8.07
C LEU A 38 4.72 4.44 7.56
N TYR A 39 4.85 5.50 8.38
CA TYR A 39 4.49 6.85 7.95
C TYR A 39 5.34 7.34 6.76
N LYS A 40 6.64 7.06 6.76
CA LYS A 40 7.53 7.39 5.62
C LYS A 40 7.20 6.60 4.36
N ALA A 41 6.76 5.35 4.50
CA ALA A 41 6.39 4.50 3.37
C ALA A 41 5.07 4.95 2.71
N LEU A 42 4.14 5.52 3.47
CA LEU A 42 2.80 5.89 3.01
C LEU A 42 2.61 7.39 2.71
N ARG A 43 3.63 8.23 2.91
CA ARG A 43 3.53 9.66 2.59
C ARG A 43 3.38 9.90 1.09
N LYS A 44 2.80 11.05 0.73
CA LYS A 44 2.69 11.50 -0.66
C LYS A 44 4.06 11.52 -1.36
N GLY A 45 4.14 10.97 -2.57
CA GLY A 45 5.37 10.89 -3.36
C GLY A 45 6.42 9.90 -2.82
N ALA A 46 6.08 9.08 -1.83
CA ALA A 46 6.95 8.00 -1.39
C ALA A 46 7.15 6.98 -2.51
N ARG A 47 8.34 6.37 -2.53
CA ARG A 47 8.68 5.24 -3.40
C ARG A 47 9.05 4.03 -2.54
N PRO A 48 8.08 3.48 -1.78
CA PRO A 48 8.33 2.29 -0.97
C PRO A 48 8.68 1.13 -1.88
N ARG A 49 9.60 0.28 -1.41
CA ARG A 49 9.92 -0.97 -2.11
C ARG A 49 8.73 -1.92 -2.05
N PHE A 50 8.70 -2.87 -2.99
CA PHE A 50 7.61 -3.84 -3.11
C PHE A 50 7.40 -4.67 -1.84
N ASP A 51 8.48 -5.11 -1.18
CA ASP A 51 8.46 -5.82 0.11
C ASP A 51 7.66 -5.07 1.18
N THR A 52 7.87 -3.75 1.27
CA THR A 52 7.17 -2.87 2.21
C THR A 52 5.69 -2.78 1.88
N ILE A 53 5.34 -2.60 0.61
CA ILE A 53 3.94 -2.53 0.18
C ILE A 53 3.22 -3.85 0.40
N ASN A 54 3.87 -4.97 0.08
CA ASN A 54 3.29 -6.29 0.29
C ASN A 54 3.03 -6.52 1.79
N ALA A 55 3.99 -6.20 2.67
CA ALA A 55 3.81 -6.32 4.12
C ALA A 55 2.64 -5.49 4.65
N VAL A 56 2.50 -4.23 4.19
CA VAL A 56 1.38 -3.37 4.59
C VAL A 56 0.05 -3.88 4.04
N LEU A 57 0.00 -4.34 2.79
CA LEU A 57 -1.19 -4.95 2.20
C LEU A 57 -1.66 -6.16 3.03
N HIS A 58 -0.75 -7.08 3.36
CA HIS A 58 -1.07 -8.21 4.22
C HIS A 58 -1.57 -7.76 5.59
N ALA A 59 -0.95 -6.74 6.19
CA ALA A 59 -1.36 -6.21 7.49
C ALA A 59 -2.76 -5.56 7.47
N ILE A 60 -3.19 -4.99 6.35
CA ILE A 60 -4.57 -4.48 6.19
C ILE A 60 -5.56 -5.57 5.77
N GLY A 61 -5.12 -6.80 5.54
CA GLY A 61 -5.95 -7.93 5.11
C GLY A 61 -6.17 -8.03 3.60
N ALA A 62 -5.30 -7.39 2.80
CA ALA A 62 -5.27 -7.48 1.35
C ALA A 62 -4.07 -8.31 0.87
N LYS A 63 -4.08 -8.71 -0.39
CA LYS A 63 -2.95 -9.40 -1.03
C LYS A 63 -2.88 -9.05 -2.51
N PHE A 64 -1.68 -9.13 -3.09
CA PHE A 64 -1.57 -9.17 -4.54
C PHE A 64 -1.97 -10.55 -5.06
N THR A 65 -2.59 -10.58 -6.23
CA THR A 65 -2.86 -11.80 -6.98
C THR A 65 -2.58 -11.50 -8.44
N VAL A 66 -1.77 -12.35 -9.06
CA VAL A 66 -1.50 -12.27 -10.49
C VAL A 66 -2.49 -13.19 -11.19
N THR A 67 -3.15 -12.67 -12.20
CA THR A 67 -4.05 -13.42 -13.08
C THR A 67 -3.54 -13.28 -14.51
N SER A 68 -3.92 -14.21 -15.40
CA SER A 68 -3.56 -14.06 -16.81
C SER A 68 -4.22 -12.81 -17.37
N ALA A 69 -3.45 -12.03 -18.13
CA ALA A 69 -3.98 -10.87 -18.85
C ALA A 69 -4.90 -11.29 -20.01
N ASP A 70 -4.78 -12.55 -20.43
CA ASP A 70 -5.59 -13.17 -21.45
C ASP A 70 -6.36 -14.34 -20.82
N PRO A 71 -7.71 -14.26 -20.74
CA PRO A 71 -8.52 -15.38 -20.29
C PRO A 71 -8.66 -16.36 -21.46
N SER A 72 -7.68 -17.26 -21.63
CA SER A 72 -7.83 -18.46 -22.47
C SER A 72 -8.68 -19.51 -21.75
#